data_AF-A0A9R1U7Q5-F1
#
_entry.id   AF-A0A9R1U7Q5-F1
#
_cell.length_a   1.000
_cell.length_b   1.000
_cell.length_c   1.000
_cell.angle_alpha   90.00
_cell.angle_beta   90.00
_cell.angle_gamma   90.00
#
_symmetry.space_group_name_H-M   'P 1'
#
loop_
_entity.id
_entity.type
_entity.pdbx_description
1 polymer ?
#
loop_
_entity_poly.entity_id
_entity_poly.type
_entity_poly.pdbx_seq_one_letter_code
_entity_poly.pdbx_strand_id
1 'polypeptide(L)'
;MLKYYTAPALHKQNDFEQLIKETEFYSGSDLKQMCKEAWMIQMRHYLSTDNKSKVPDQINSLDVMKTARKIILPTTKHLTGRYNEWESRVK
;
A
#
# COMPACT_ATOMS: atom_id res chain seq x y z
N MET A 1 3.67 7.07 -4.42
CA MET A 1 2.38 7.14 -3.68
C MET A 1 2.50 6.62 -2.25
N LEU A 2 2.99 5.40 -2.00
CA LEU A 2 3.06 4.82 -0.64
C LEU A 2 3.80 5.70 0.39
N LYS A 3 4.93 6.30 0.00
CA LYS A 3 5.73 7.22 0.84
C LYS A 3 4.94 8.41 1.42
N TYR A 4 3.82 8.79 0.81
CA TYR A 4 2.96 9.87 1.30
C TYR A 4 2.17 9.46 2.56
N TYR A 5 1.77 8.18 2.64
CA TYR A 5 0.94 7.64 3.72
C TYR A 5 1.76 6.93 4.81
N THR A 6 3.01 6.57 4.52
CA THR A 6 3.88 5.83 5.44
C THR A 6 4.96 6.71 6.06
N ALA A 7 5.30 6.42 7.31
CA ALA A 7 6.32 7.14 8.05
C ALA A 7 7.71 7.04 7.37
N PRO A 8 8.51 8.12 7.35
CA PRO A 8 9.85 8.12 6.75
C PRO A 8 10.79 7.05 7.29
N ALA A 9 10.62 6.65 8.55
CA ALA A 9 11.40 5.59 9.19
C ALA A 9 11.31 4.24 8.46
N LEU A 10 10.20 3.98 7.75
CA LEU A 10 10.00 2.75 7.00
C LEU A 10 10.73 2.75 5.65
N HIS A 11 11.02 3.93 5.08
CA HIS A 11 11.45 4.03 3.68
C HIS A 11 12.86 3.51 3.42
N LYS A 12 13.67 3.33 4.48
CA LYS A 12 15.04 2.78 4.40
C LYS A 12 15.10 1.27 4.60
N GLN A 13 13.98 0.62 4.89
CA GLN A 13 13.93 -0.81 5.14
C GLN A 13 13.82 -1.58 3.81
N ASN A 14 14.60 -2.65 3.65
CA ASN A 14 14.55 -3.50 2.46
C ASN A 14 13.12 -4.03 2.18
N ASP A 15 12.38 -4.32 3.25
CA ASP A 15 10.97 -4.76 3.18
C ASP A 15 10.04 -3.72 2.53
N PHE A 16 10.35 -2.43 2.66
CA PHE A 16 9.57 -1.37 2.01
C PHE A 16 9.83 -1.34 0.50
N GLU A 17 11.07 -1.57 0.08
CA GLU A 17 11.40 -1.71 -1.35
C GLU A 17 10.73 -2.94 -1.95
N GLN A 18 10.73 -4.06 -1.21
CA GLN A 18 10.02 -5.27 -1.62
C GLN A 18 8.51 -5.03 -1.75
N LEU A 19 7.90 -4.32 -0.80
CA LEU A 19 6.48 -3.95 -0.87
C LEU A 19 6.16 -3.14 -2.13
N ILE A 20 7.03 -2.19 -2.51
CA ILE A 20 6.85 -1.40 -3.74
C ILE A 20 6.82 -2.32 -4.96
N LYS A 21 7.77 -3.26 -5.06
CA LYS A 21 7.84 -4.23 -6.16
C LYS A 21 6.59 -5.12 -6.19
N GLU A 22 6.11 -5.57 -5.03
CA GLU A 22 4.90 -6.40 -4.93
C GLU A 22 3.60 -5.66 -5.27
N THR A 23 3.64 -4.32 -5.28
CA THR A 23 2.52 -3.47 -5.71
C THR A 23 2.60 -3.07 -7.19
N GLU A 24 3.43 -3.76 -7.98
CA GLU A 24 3.37 -3.69 -9.43
C GLU A 24 1.94 -4.05 -9.90
N PHE A 25 1.42 -3.30 -10.88
CA PHE A 25 0.05 -3.38 -11.38
C PHE A 25 -1.06 -2.90 -10.44
N TYR A 26 -0.73 -2.23 -9.34
CA TYR A 26 -1.74 -1.50 -8.58
C TYR A 26 -2.01 -0.16 -9.26
N SER A 27 -3.29 0.15 -9.46
CA SER A 27 -3.70 1.49 -9.83
C SER A 27 -3.54 2.46 -8.66
N GLY A 28 -3.59 3.77 -8.92
CA GLY A 28 -3.57 4.78 -7.86
C GLY A 28 -4.74 4.63 -6.87
N SER A 29 -5.90 4.17 -7.34
CA SER A 29 -7.03 3.83 -6.48
C SER A 29 -6.76 2.61 -5.60
N ASP A 30 -6.16 1.55 -6.14
CA ASP A 30 -5.83 0.34 -5.38
C ASP A 30 -4.82 0.70 -4.27
N LEU A 31 -3.77 1.47 -4.60
CA LEU A 31 -2.77 1.91 -3.63
C LEU A 31 -3.41 2.77 -2.52
N LYS A 32 -4.31 3.69 -2.87
CA LYS A 32 -5.02 4.52 -1.89
C LYS A 32 -5.91 3.67 -0.98
N GLN A 33 -6.61 2.67 -1.53
CA GLN A 33 -7.46 1.77 -0.78
C GLN A 33 -6.63 0.85 0.14
N MET A 34 -5.50 0.35 -0.33
CA MET A 34 -4.55 -0.42 0.48
C MET A 34 -4.01 0.42 1.65
N CYS A 35 -3.61 1.67 1.43
CA CYS A 35 -3.17 2.55 2.51
C CYS A 35 -4.28 2.87 3.51
N LYS A 36 -5.53 3.05 3.06
CA LYS A 36 -6.69 3.22 3.95
C LYS A 36 -6.90 1.99 4.83
N GLU A 37 -6.84 0.79 4.26
CA GLU A 37 -7.02 -0.45 5.04
C GLU A 37 -5.88 -0.62 6.06
N ALA A 38 -4.63 -0.38 5.66
CA ALA A 38 -3.48 -0.42 6.56
C ALA A 38 -3.62 0.57 7.73
N TRP A 39 -4.10 1.79 7.46
CA TRP A 39 -4.39 2.78 8.49
C TRP A 39 -5.46 2.29 9.47
N MET A 40 -6.56 1.73 8.96
CA MET A 40 -7.64 1.21 9.81
C MET A 40 -7.17 0.04 10.68
N ILE A 41 -6.34 -0.86 10.16
CA ILE A 41 -5.71 -1.92 10.96
C ILE A 41 -4.87 -1.32 12.09
N GLN A 42 -3.98 -0.38 11.78
CA GLN A 42 -3.14 0.30 12.77
C GLN A 42 -3.98 1.02 13.85
N MET A 43 -5.04 1.72 13.45
CA MET A 43 -5.91 2.44 14.38
C MET A 43 -6.69 1.50 15.28
N ARG A 44 -7.17 0.36 14.78
CA ARG A 44 -7.81 -0.67 15.62
C ARG A 44 -6.86 -1.17 16.71
N HIS A 45 -5.60 -1.43 16.36
CA HIS A 45 -4.59 -1.83 17.34
C HIS A 45 -4.31 -0.71 18.36
N TYR A 46 -4.10 0.51 17.89
CA TYR A 46 -3.88 1.67 18.76
C TYR A 46 -5.04 1.89 19.76
N LEU A 47 -6.29 1.80 19.30
CA LEU A 47 -7.47 1.95 20.16
C LEU A 47 -7.65 0.80 21.15
N SER A 48 -7.12 -0.39 20.84
CA SER A 48 -7.15 -1.54 21.76
C SER A 48 -6.08 -1.49 22.85
N THR A 49 -5.06 -0.63 22.71
CA THR A 49 -4.02 -0.45 23.72
C THR A 49 -4.45 0.59 24.75
N ASP A 50 -4.31 0.28 26.05
CA ASP A 50 -4.70 1.15 27.16
C ASP A 50 -3.79 2.41 27.29
N ASN A 51 -2.65 2.37 26.59
CA ASN A 51 -1.65 3.42 26.59
C ASN A 51 -2.00 4.49 25.53
N LYS A 52 -2.74 5.52 25.94
CA LYS A 52 -3.15 6.68 25.13
C LYS A 52 -1.97 7.60 24.81
N SER A 53 -0.95 7.06 24.16
CA SER A 53 0.13 7.81 23.51
C SER A 53 -0.45 8.74 22.42
N LYS A 54 0.37 9.57 21.78
CA LYS A 54 -0.13 10.45 20.71
C LYS A 54 -0.64 9.62 19.53
N VAL A 55 -1.81 9.97 18.97
CA VAL A 55 -2.32 9.35 17.74
C VAL A 55 -1.25 9.50 16.64
N PRO A 56 -0.84 8.41 15.97
CA PRO A 56 0.09 8.50 14.85
C PRO A 56 -0.45 9.42 13.76
N ASP A 57 0.43 10.10 13.01
CA ASP A 57 0.05 10.92 11.85
C ASP A 57 0.14 10.12 10.53
N GLN A 58 0.90 9.01 10.53
CA GLN A 58 1.19 8.18 9.36
C GLN A 58 1.28 6.69 9.73
N ILE A 59 1.23 5.82 8.72
CA ILE A 59 1.38 4.38 8.90
C ILE A 59 2.83 4.09 9.30
N ASN A 60 3.04 3.52 10.47
CA ASN A 60 4.36 3.31 11.08
C ASN A 60 4.75 1.84 11.23
N SER A 61 3.95 0.91 10.69
CA SER A 61 4.24 -0.52 10.65
C SER A 61 4.20 -1.06 9.21
N LEU A 62 5.20 -1.87 8.84
CA LEU A 62 5.17 -2.59 7.55
C LEU A 62 4.25 -3.81 7.60
N ASP A 63 4.01 -4.39 8.77
CA ASP A 63 3.16 -5.59 8.88
C ASP A 63 1.70 -5.28 8.59
N VAL A 64 1.22 -4.10 9.00
CA VAL A 64 -0.13 -3.63 8.65
C VAL A 64 -0.25 -3.37 7.15
N MET A 65 0.80 -2.86 6.51
CA MET A 65 0.85 -2.67 5.05
C MET A 65 0.83 -4.01 4.30
N LYS A 66 1.64 -4.97 4.74
CA LYS A 66 1.67 -6.33 4.17
C LYS A 66 0.32 -7.03 4.35
N THR A 67 -0.35 -6.82 5.47
CA THR A 67 -1.70 -7.35 5.72
C THR A 67 -2.72 -6.72 4.78
N ALA A 68 -2.72 -5.39 4.66
CA ALA A 68 -3.61 -4.67 3.76
C ALA A 68 -3.42 -5.08 2.29
N ARG A 69 -2.18 -5.33 1.84
CA ARG A 69 -1.88 -5.84 0.49
C ARG A 69 -2.54 -7.19 0.21
N LYS A 70 -2.66 -8.06 1.20
CA LYS A 70 -3.34 -9.36 1.04
C LYS A 70 -4.85 -9.21 0.88
N ILE A 71 -5.42 -8.12 1.42
CA ILE A 71 -6.85 -7.83 1.37
C ILE A 71 -7.20 -7.09 0.07
N ILE A 72 -6.39 -6.13 -0.33
CA ILE A 72 -6.62 -5.28 -1.51
C ILE A 72 -5.80 -5.79 -2.68
N LEU A 73 -6.46 -6.36 -3.68
CA LEU A 73 -5.84 -6.89 -4.89
C LEU A 73 -5.81 -5.84 -6.03
N PRO A 74 -4.84 -5.92 -6.95
CA PRO A 74 -4.74 -4.99 -8.07
C PRO A 74 -5.91 -5.15 -9.04
N THR A 75 -6.58 -4.06 -9.37
CA THR A 75 -7.67 -4.07 -10.36
C THR A 75 -7.14 -4.11 -11.78
N THR A 76 -5.95 -3.56 -12.04
CA THR A 76 -5.42 -3.38 -13.40
C THR A 76 -4.62 -4.56 -13.95
N LYS A 77 -4.46 -5.66 -13.20
CA LYS A 77 -3.63 -6.81 -13.61
C LYS A 77 -4.02 -7.41 -14.97
N HIS A 78 -5.31 -7.41 -15.30
CA HIS A 78 -5.85 -7.98 -16.54
C HIS A 78 -5.79 -7.02 -17.74
N LEU A 79 -5.49 -5.74 -17.52
CA LEU A 79 -5.48 -4.74 -18.58
C LEU A 79 -4.15 -4.69 -19.33
N THR A 80 -3.07 -5.18 -18.72
CA THR A 80 -1.70 -5.09 -19.26
C THR A 80 -1.58 -5.66 -20.67
N GLY A 81 -2.20 -6.82 -20.94
CA GLY A 81 -2.18 -7.43 -22.27
C GLY A 81 -2.81 -6.55 -23.34
N ARG A 82 -4.01 -6.02 -23.06
CA ARG A 82 -4.74 -5.13 -23.99
C ARG A 82 -4.00 -3.82 -24.25
N TYR A 83 -3.32 -3.27 -23.25
CA TYR A 83 -2.50 -2.07 -23.42
C TYR A 83 -1.30 -2.33 -24.33
N ASN A 84 -0.60 -3.45 -24.13
CA ASN A 84 0.54 -3.83 -24.97
C ASN A 84 0.10 -4.05 -26.43
N GLU A 85 -1.04 -4.71 -26.64
CA GLU A 85 -1.65 -4.89 -27.97
C GLU A 85 -2.06 -3.58 -28.62
N TRP A 86 -2.54 -2.61 -27.83
CA TRP A 86 -2.87 -1.29 -28.37
C TRP A 86 -1.60 -0.51 -28.73
N GLU A 87 -0.57 -0.55 -27.88
CA GLU A 87 0.71 0.13 -28.11
C GLU A 87 1.41 -0.38 -29.38
N SER A 88 1.35 -1.68 -29.66
CA SER A 88 1.94 -2.26 -30.87
C SER A 88 1.20 -1.92 -32.17
N ARG A 89 -0.06 -1.48 -32.09
CA ARG A 89 -0.85 -1.02 -33.27
C ARG A 89 -0.60 0.45 -33.61
N VAL A 90 -0.11 1.24 -32.66
CA VAL A 90 0.12 2.68 -32.81
C VAL A 90 1.58 2.98 -33.21
N LYS A 91 2.49 2.02 -32.98
CA LYS A 91 3.86 2.04 -33.51
C LYS A 91 3.91 1.44 -34.90
#